data_AF-A0A6V8LNH0-F1
#
_entry.id   AF-A0A6V8LNH0-F1
#
_cell.length_a   1.000
_cell.length_b   1.000
_cell.length_c   1.000
_cell.angle_alpha   90.00
_cell.angle_beta   90.00
_cell.angle_gamma   90.00
#
_symmetry.space_group_name_H-M   'P 1'
#
loop_
_entity.id
_entity.type
_entity.pdbx_description
1 polymer ?
#
loop_
_entity_poly.entity_id
_entity_poly.type
_entity_poly.pdbx_seq_one_letter_code
_entity_poly.pdbx_strand_id
1 'polypeptide(L)'
;MSLQEWLLLSLTGSELVLLILIVGFFSRLRRSEDMLQSLQANQAELMSKLQKSALLEQELLESFEQRQRELVRLEDKLAVRERELSKLLRMAEEVSRSPDFLRQTVLAGLKKGQTTRELAKLTGLSQDEVELIASQNRR
;
A
#
# COMPACT_ATOMS: atom_id res chain seq x y z
N MET A 1 -34.65 -3.51 -87.80
CA MET A 1 -34.47 -2.33 -86.92
C MET A 1 -33.67 -1.30 -87.67
N SER A 2 -34.15 -0.06 -87.69
CA SER A 2 -33.42 1.05 -88.31
C SER A 2 -32.15 1.40 -87.51
N LEU A 3 -31.15 1.99 -88.15
CA LEU A 3 -29.90 2.41 -87.50
C LEU A 3 -30.14 3.44 -86.37
N GLN A 4 -31.24 4.17 -86.46
CA GLN A 4 -31.72 5.12 -85.45
C GLN A 4 -32.23 4.44 -84.18
N GLU A 5 -32.96 3.32 -84.31
CA GLU A 5 -33.42 2.54 -83.15
C GLU A 5 -32.25 1.97 -82.35
N TRP A 6 -31.19 1.52 -83.02
CA TRP A 6 -29.97 1.02 -82.37
C TRP A 6 -29.21 2.12 -81.61
N LEU A 7 -29.15 3.34 -82.15
CA LEU A 7 -28.53 4.48 -81.48
C LEU A 7 -29.33 4.94 -80.25
N LEU A 8 -30.66 4.95 -80.33
CA LEU A 8 -31.51 5.29 -79.19
C LEU A 8 -31.40 4.24 -78.07
N LEU A 9 -31.34 2.96 -78.43
CA LEU A 9 -31.19 1.87 -77.47
C LEU A 9 -29.82 1.92 -76.75
N SER A 10 -28.74 2.18 -77.49
CA SER A 10 -27.40 2.28 -76.89
C SER A 10 -27.26 3.51 -76.01
N LEU A 11 -27.85 4.65 -76.41
CA LEU A 11 -27.86 5.88 -75.62
C LEU A 11 -28.61 5.67 -74.30
N THR A 12 -29.83 5.13 -74.35
CA THR A 12 -30.64 4.84 -73.16
C THR A 12 -29.97 3.80 -72.26
N GLY A 13 -29.33 2.78 -72.84
CA GLY A 13 -28.55 1.80 -72.09
C GLY A 13 -27.35 2.43 -71.39
N SER A 14 -26.63 3.32 -72.06
CA SER A 14 -25.50 4.04 -71.46
C SER A 14 -25.92 4.98 -70.33
N GLU A 15 -27.07 5.64 -70.47
CA GLU A 15 -27.65 6.49 -69.43
C GLU A 15 -28.02 5.68 -68.18
N LEU A 16 -28.63 4.51 -68.38
CA LEU A 16 -29.02 3.62 -67.28
C LEU A 16 -27.80 3.05 -66.53
N VAL A 17 -26.73 2.72 -67.26
CA VAL A 17 -25.44 2.31 -66.67
C VAL A 17 -24.81 3.45 -65.86
N LEU A 18 -24.81 4.68 -66.39
CA LEU A 18 -24.33 5.87 -65.69
C LEU A 18 -25.09 6.10 -64.38
N LEU A 19 -26.40 5.95 -64.40
CA LEU A 19 -27.27 6.11 -63.24
C LEU A 19 -26.93 5.07 -62.14
N ILE A 20 -26.76 3.80 -62.53
CA ILE A 20 -26.34 2.74 -61.60
C ILE A 20 -24.95 3.03 -61.02
N LEU A 21 -24.02 3.51 -61.84
CA LEU A 21 -22.67 3.88 -61.40
C LEU A 21 -22.69 4.98 -60.35
N ILE A 22 -23.49 6.04 -60.58
CA ILE A 22 -23.63 7.16 -59.64
C ILE A 22 -24.20 6.67 -58.30
N VAL A 23 -25.27 5.87 -58.33
CA VAL A 23 -25.88 5.32 -57.10
C VAL A 23 -24.92 4.40 -56.36
N GLY A 24 -24.19 3.54 -57.09
CA GLY A 24 -23.16 2.68 -56.51
C GLY A 24 -22.02 3.47 -55.87
N PHE A 25 -21.54 4.52 -56.55
CA PHE A 25 -20.51 5.41 -56.02
C PHE A 25 -20.98 6.14 -54.76
N PHE A 26 -22.20 6.68 -54.77
CA PHE A 26 -22.76 7.39 -53.63
C PHE A 26 -22.92 6.50 -52.41
N SER A 27 -23.40 5.26 -52.61
CA SER A 27 -23.53 4.26 -51.53
C SER A 27 -22.16 3.87 -50.96
N ARG A 28 -21.17 3.64 -51.82
CA ARG A 28 -19.80 3.32 -51.41
C ARG A 28 -19.16 4.47 -50.63
N LEU A 29 -19.37 5.71 -51.06
CA LEU A 29 -18.82 6.90 -50.42
C LEU A 29 -19.41 7.08 -49.02
N ARG A 30 -20.73 7.00 -48.88
CA ARG A 30 -21.43 7.11 -47.59
C ARG A 30 -20.99 6.05 -46.60
N ARG A 31 -20.80 4.80 -47.05
CA ARG A 31 -20.28 3.72 -46.21
C ARG A 31 -18.84 3.99 -45.73
N SER A 32 -18.03 4.67 -46.54
CA SER A 32 -16.68 5.06 -46.15
C SER A 32 -16.67 6.19 -45.11
N GLU A 33 -17.61 7.12 -45.20
CA GLU A 33 -17.78 8.21 -44.22
C GLU A 33 -18.21 7.66 -42.85
N ASP A 34 -19.22 6.77 -42.83
CA ASP A 34 -19.69 6.14 -41.58
C ASP A 34 -18.58 5.34 -40.89
N MET A 35 -17.77 4.60 -41.65
CA MET A 35 -16.62 3.87 -41.10
C MET A 35 -15.57 4.81 -40.51
N LEU A 36 -15.20 5.88 -41.21
CA LEU A 36 -14.23 6.86 -40.70
C LEU A 36 -14.73 7.55 -39.43
N GLN A 37 -16.01 7.91 -39.38
CA GLN A 37 -16.62 8.53 -38.22
C GLN A 37 -16.60 7.58 -37.01
N SER A 38 -16.89 6.30 -37.21
CA SER A 38 -16.82 5.29 -36.13
C SER A 38 -15.40 5.08 -35.61
N LEU A 39 -14.40 5.10 -36.50
CA LEU A 39 -12.99 4.96 -36.12
C LEU A 39 -12.50 6.18 -35.33
N GLN A 40 -12.87 7.39 -35.76
CA GLN A 40 -12.56 8.63 -35.04
C GLN A 40 -13.20 8.66 -33.66
N ALA A 41 -14.47 8.24 -33.55
CA ALA A 41 -15.17 8.15 -32.26
C ALA A 41 -14.46 7.17 -31.31
N ASN A 42 -14.08 5.99 -31.79
CA ASN A 42 -13.35 5.00 -31.00
C ASN A 42 -11.96 5.51 -30.58
N GLN A 43 -11.24 6.20 -31.47
CA GLN A 43 -9.95 6.81 -31.13
C GLN A 43 -10.09 7.88 -30.05
N ALA A 44 -11.10 8.75 -30.14
CA ALA A 44 -11.37 9.76 -29.13
C ALA A 44 -11.70 9.12 -27.77
N GLU A 45 -12.49 8.05 -27.75
CA GLU A 45 -12.80 7.31 -26.52
C GLU A 45 -11.54 6.67 -25.92
N LEU A 46 -10.72 6.00 -26.72
CA LEU A 46 -9.46 5.37 -26.27
C LEU A 46 -8.47 6.41 -25.72
N MET A 47 -8.32 7.56 -26.39
CA MET A 47 -7.49 8.66 -25.91
C MET A 47 -7.99 9.20 -24.57
N SER A 48 -9.31 9.35 -24.40
CA SER A 48 -9.88 9.81 -23.13
C SER A 48 -9.61 8.82 -21.98
N LYS A 49 -9.64 7.51 -22.25
CA LYS A 49 -9.33 6.47 -21.26
C LYS A 49 -7.85 6.47 -20.89
N LEU A 50 -6.95 6.62 -21.87
CA LEU A 50 -5.51 6.70 -21.62
C LEU A 50 -5.13 7.93 -20.80
N GLN A 51 -5.69 9.10 -21.13
CA GLN A 51 -5.46 10.32 -20.34
C GLN A 51 -5.92 10.16 -18.89
N LYS A 52 -7.11 9.60 -18.67
CA LYS A 52 -7.61 9.30 -17.31
C LYS A 52 -6.72 8.32 -16.57
N SER A 53 -6.27 7.26 -17.24
CA SER A 53 -5.38 6.26 -16.63
C SER A 53 -4.03 6.87 -16.24
N ALA A 54 -3.43 7.69 -17.11
CA ALA A 54 -2.15 8.35 -16.82
C ALA A 54 -2.26 9.33 -15.65
N LEU A 55 -3.38 10.06 -15.56
CA LEU A 55 -3.63 11.01 -14.47
C LEU A 55 -3.81 10.27 -13.14
N LEU A 56 -4.52 9.14 -13.14
CA LEU A 56 -4.66 8.26 -11.96
C LEU A 56 -3.32 7.64 -11.53
N GLU A 57 -2.51 7.21 -12.49
CA GLU A 57 -1.18 6.64 -12.21
C GLU A 57 -0.27 7.67 -11.55
N GLN A 58 -0.30 8.92 -12.03
CA GLN A 58 0.46 10.01 -11.42
C GLN A 58 -0.02 10.31 -9.99
N GLU A 59 -1.34 10.41 -9.78
CA GLU A 59 -1.91 10.65 -8.45
C GLU A 59 -1.59 9.51 -7.47
N LEU A 60 -1.60 8.26 -7.94
CA LEU A 60 -1.20 7.10 -7.15
C LEU A 60 0.29 7.14 -6.80
N LEU A 61 1.17 7.43 -7.77
CA LEU A 61 2.61 7.53 -7.55
C LEU A 61 2.94 8.61 -6.51
N GLU A 62 2.32 9.79 -6.60
CA GLU A 62 2.49 10.87 -5.63
C GLU A 62 2.03 10.45 -4.22
N SER A 63 0.89 9.76 -4.11
CA SER A 63 0.40 9.23 -2.82
C SER A 63 1.32 8.14 -2.25
N PHE A 64 1.87 7.26 -3.08
CA PHE A 64 2.77 6.19 -2.65
C PHE A 64 4.09 6.75 -2.12
N GLU A 65 4.69 7.72 -2.81
CA GLU A 65 5.92 8.37 -2.32
C GLU A 65 5.69 9.06 -0.97
N GLN A 66 4.56 9.78 -0.83
CA GLN A 66 4.24 10.43 0.43
C GLN A 66 4.08 9.41 1.56
N ARG A 67 3.38 8.29 1.31
CA ARG A 67 3.21 7.22 2.30
C ARG A 67 4.53 6.53 2.63
N GLN A 68 5.42 6.29 1.67
CA GLN A 68 6.74 5.73 1.96
C GLN A 68 7.55 6.67 2.86
N ARG A 69 7.57 7.97 2.57
CA ARG A 69 8.25 8.97 3.41
C ARG A 69 7.69 8.98 4.83
N GLU A 70 6.38 8.86 4.97
CA GLU A 70 5.72 8.79 6.28
C GLU A 70 6.05 7.49 7.03
N LEU A 71 6.05 6.34 6.34
CA LEU A 71 6.43 5.04 6.91
C LEU A 71 7.88 5.03 7.41
N VAL A 72 8.83 5.52 6.62
CA VAL A 72 10.24 5.65 7.04
C VAL A 72 10.36 6.53 8.28
N ARG A 73 9.63 7.66 8.31
CA ARG A 73 9.62 8.55 9.48
C ARG A 73 9.02 7.89 10.72
N LEU A 74 8.00 7.05 10.56
CA LEU A 74 7.40 6.30 11.66
C LEU A 74 8.33 5.20 12.16
N GLU A 75 9.03 4.52 11.25
CA GLU A 75 10.05 3.53 11.58
C GLU A 75 11.19 4.15 12.40
N ASP A 76 11.72 5.31 11.99
CA ASP A 76 12.74 6.04 12.74
C ASP A 76 12.27 6.38 14.17
N LYS A 77 11.01 6.85 14.30
CA LYS A 77 10.43 7.15 15.61
C LYS A 77 10.30 5.88 16.47
N LEU A 78 9.87 4.77 15.88
CA LEU A 78 9.76 3.49 16.58
C LEU A 78 11.13 3.01 17.04
N ALA A 79 12.16 3.08 16.18
CA ALA A 79 13.53 2.70 16.53
C ALA A 79 14.10 3.55 17.67
N VAL A 80 13.80 4.86 17.70
CA VAL A 80 14.19 5.72 18.84
C VAL A 80 13.49 5.28 20.12
N ARG A 81 12.18 5.04 20.07
CA ARG A 81 11.39 4.59 21.23
C ARG A 81 11.83 3.23 21.74
N GLU A 82 12.13 2.29 20.85
CA GLU A 82 12.67 0.98 21.19
C GLU A 82 13.99 1.13 21.97
N ARG A 83 14.91 1.97 21.49
CA ARG A 83 16.19 2.23 22.17
C ARG A 83 15.99 2.88 23.55
N GLU A 84 15.08 3.83 23.66
CA GLU A 84 14.74 4.46 24.95
C GLU A 84 14.17 3.44 25.94
N LEU A 85 13.20 2.64 25.52
CA LEU A 85 12.59 1.60 26.34
C LEU A 85 13.61 0.53 26.73
N SER A 86 14.48 0.12 25.82
CA SER A 86 15.55 -0.84 26.11
C SER A 86 16.54 -0.29 27.15
N LYS A 87 16.89 1.00 27.08
CA LYS A 87 17.71 1.66 28.11
C LYS A 87 17.00 1.71 29.46
N LEU A 88 15.72 2.08 29.48
CA LEU A 88 14.92 2.11 30.70
C LEU A 88 14.81 0.72 31.35
N LEU A 89 14.61 -0.32 30.54
CA LEU A 89 14.60 -1.71 30.99
C LEU A 89 15.94 -2.12 31.62
N ARG A 90 17.06 -1.80 30.98
CA ARG A 90 18.39 -2.08 31.55
C ARG A 90 18.60 -1.36 32.87
N MET A 91 18.24 -0.09 32.97
CA MET A 91 18.34 0.66 34.23
C MET A 91 17.44 0.05 35.33
N ALA A 92 16.22 -0.37 34.99
CA ALA A 92 15.35 -1.06 35.93
C ALA A 92 15.93 -2.41 36.38
N GLU A 93 16.57 -3.15 35.47
CA GLU A 93 17.22 -4.41 35.79
C GLU A 93 18.46 -4.21 36.67
N GLU A 94 19.29 -3.21 36.40
CA GLU A 94 20.42 -2.82 37.25
C GLU A 94 19.97 -2.37 38.64
N VAL A 95 18.91 -1.58 38.74
CA VAL A 95 18.33 -1.15 40.02
C VAL A 95 17.73 -2.33 40.79
N SER A 96 16.99 -3.22 40.12
CA SER A 96 16.40 -4.40 40.76
C SER A 96 17.44 -5.43 41.22
N ARG A 97 18.61 -5.47 40.57
CA ARG A 97 19.77 -6.28 41.01
C ARG A 97 20.69 -5.55 41.99
N SER A 98 20.40 -4.30 42.33
CA SER A 98 21.25 -3.56 43.28
C SER A 98 21.22 -4.20 44.67
N PRO A 99 22.36 -4.29 45.37
CA PRO A 99 22.44 -4.91 46.70
C PRO A 99 21.50 -4.27 47.72
N ASP A 100 21.30 -2.96 47.64
CA ASP A 100 20.42 -2.22 48.55
C ASP A 100 18.93 -2.52 48.32
N PHE A 101 18.52 -2.71 47.06
CA PHE A 101 17.15 -3.11 46.71
C PHE A 101 16.87 -4.56 47.13
N LEU A 102 17.81 -5.48 46.90
CA LEU A 102 17.71 -6.86 47.35
C LEU A 102 17.63 -6.93 48.89
N ARG A 103 18.48 -6.16 49.58
CA ARG A 103 18.45 -6.02 51.05
C ARG A 103 17.13 -5.46 51.55
N GLN A 104 16.60 -4.38 50.95
CA GLN A 104 15.30 -3.83 51.33
C GLN A 104 14.15 -4.81 51.08
N THR A 105 14.18 -5.55 49.97
CA THR A 105 13.16 -6.55 49.63
C THR A 105 13.15 -7.69 50.65
N VAL A 106 14.33 -8.19 51.03
CA VAL A 106 14.50 -9.20 52.09
C VAL A 106 13.99 -8.66 53.43
N LEU A 107 14.39 -7.46 53.84
CA LEU A 107 13.98 -6.87 55.12
C LEU A 107 12.47 -6.59 55.19
N ALA A 108 11.86 -6.14 54.08
CA ALA A 108 10.42 -5.92 53.99
C ALA A 108 9.63 -7.23 54.02
N GLY A 109 10.13 -8.28 53.39
CA GLY A 109 9.55 -9.62 53.41
C GLY A 109 9.62 -10.28 54.79
N LEU A 110 10.74 -10.11 55.50
CA LEU A 110 10.89 -10.54 56.90
C LEU A 110 9.92 -9.81 57.83
N LYS A 111 9.70 -8.49 57.64
CA LYS A 111 8.68 -7.72 58.38
C LYS A 111 7.26 -8.19 58.09
N LYS A 112 7.00 -8.77 56.92
CA LYS A 112 5.72 -9.36 56.53
C LYS A 112 5.55 -10.83 57.01
N GLY A 113 6.56 -11.42 57.66
CA GLY A 113 6.51 -12.77 58.20
C GLY A 113 6.86 -13.89 57.20
N GLN A 114 7.49 -13.56 56.06
CA GLN A 114 7.93 -14.57 55.09
C GLN A 114 9.14 -15.35 55.58
N THR A 115 9.24 -16.63 55.21
CA THR A 115 10.37 -17.47 55.62
C THR A 115 11.63 -17.18 54.79
N THR A 116 12.82 -17.37 55.37
CA THR A 116 14.11 -17.15 54.68
C THR A 116 14.24 -17.95 53.39
N ARG A 117 13.64 -19.14 53.33
CA ARG A 117 13.59 -20.01 52.15
C ARG A 117 12.72 -19.48 51.02
N GLU A 118 11.62 -18.80 51.34
CA GLU A 118 10.73 -18.16 50.36
C GLU A 118 11.37 -16.90 49.79
N LEU A 119 12.04 -16.12 50.63
CA LEU A 119 12.77 -14.92 50.23
C LEU A 119 13.94 -15.24 49.31
N ALA A 120 14.72 -16.29 49.62
CA ALA A 120 15.80 -16.80 48.77
C ALA A 120 15.31 -17.17 47.35
N LYS A 121 14.14 -17.81 47.24
CA LYS A 121 13.53 -18.15 45.95
C LYS A 121 13.05 -16.91 45.16
N LEU A 122 12.55 -15.88 45.85
CA LEU A 122 12.02 -14.67 45.23
C LEU A 122 13.10 -13.70 44.75
N THR A 123 14.20 -13.58 45.50
CA THR A 123 15.30 -12.65 45.19
C THR A 123 16.45 -13.30 44.43
N GLY A 124 16.43 -14.62 44.25
CA GLY A 124 17.51 -15.38 43.60
C GLY A 124 18.80 -15.49 44.41
N LEU A 125 18.74 -15.20 45.72
CA LEU A 125 19.86 -15.30 46.66
C LEU A 125 19.91 -16.68 47.31
N SER A 126 21.07 -17.10 47.81
CA SER A 126 21.16 -18.31 48.63
C SER A 126 20.51 -18.10 50.01
N GLN A 127 20.07 -19.19 50.65
CA GLN A 127 19.46 -19.11 51.99
C GLN A 127 20.43 -18.48 53.01
N ASP A 128 21.71 -18.82 52.91
CA ASP A 128 22.76 -18.33 53.81
C ASP A 128 22.98 -16.80 53.65
N GLU A 129 22.89 -16.27 52.42
CA GLU A 129 22.99 -14.82 52.16
C GLU A 129 21.81 -14.04 52.73
N VAL A 130 20.60 -14.61 52.64
CA VAL A 130 19.39 -14.01 53.22
C VAL A 130 19.48 -13.97 54.75
N GLU A 131 20.01 -15.02 55.37
CA GLU A 131 20.22 -15.11 56.82
C GLU A 131 21.34 -14.15 57.30
N LEU A 132 22.38 -13.96 56.49
CA LEU A 132 23.43 -12.96 56.74
C LEU A 132 22.87 -11.53 56.73
N ILE A 133 22.00 -11.20 55.79
CA ILE A 133 21.33 -9.89 55.73
C ILE A 133 20.40 -9.69 56.94
N ALA A 134 19.64 -10.73 57.32
CA ALA A 134 18.74 -10.68 58.47
C ALA A 134 19.48 -10.48 59.80
N SER A 135 20.65 -11.12 59.95
CA SER A 135 21.49 -11.02 61.16
C SER A 135 22.24 -9.69 61.26
N GLN A 136 22.66 -9.10 60.13
CA GLN A 136 23.29 -7.77 60.11
C GLN A 136 22.33 -6.64 60.53
N ASN A 137 21.02 -6.76 60.27
CA ASN A 137 20.01 -5.79 60.69
C ASN A 137 19.55 -5.99 62.15
N ARG A 138 19.92 -7.10 62.81
CA ARG A 138 19.60 -7.40 64.21
C ARG A 138 20.65 -6.91 65.21
N ARG A 139 21.75 -6.33 64.72
CA ARG A 139 22.75 -5.61 65.51
C ARG A 139 22.46 -4.12 65.49
#